data_AF-A0A6I4IVV9-F1
#
_entry.id   AF-A0A6I4IVV9-F1
#
_cell.length_a   1.000
_cell.length_b   1.000
_cell.length_c   1.000
_cell.angle_alpha   90.00
_cell.angle_beta   90.00
_cell.angle_gamma   90.00
#
_symmetry.space_group_name_H-M   'P 1'
#
loop_
_entity.id
_entity.type
_entity.pdbx_description
1 polymer ?
#
loop_
_entity_poly.entity_id
_entity_poly.type
_entity_poly.pdbx_seq_one_letter_code
_entity_poly.pdbx_strand_id
1 'polypeptide(L)'
;MFYKNYLKFLDSILRCFSDDYNNSKSVDDLKQFVFKNVLSKGYDINKPDKNLKRITEEVFTYTDYLKYGIEFLKQEGLITYDDTKRDSEKSVRITSKGFNKIKTEGFYKKSKNDKINVWLQRSVWFSALATLCITLYTQFIRTKSDCICNTLYKTSTDCNHNIQSYPTPSKFHKQYSLKDSLQEYK
;
A
#
# COMPACT_ATOMS: atom_id res chain seq x y z
N MET A 1 0.27 -18.76 18.13
CA MET A 1 -0.77 -17.76 17.85
C MET A 1 -0.76 -17.39 16.35
N PHE A 2 -1.08 -18.35 15.46
CA PHE A 2 -1.06 -18.16 14.00
C PHE A 2 -2.26 -17.33 13.48
N TYR A 3 -3.32 -17.17 14.29
CA TYR A 3 -4.52 -16.38 14.01
C TYR A 3 -4.37 -14.87 14.26
N LYS A 4 -3.24 -14.39 14.81
CA LYS A 4 -3.00 -12.95 15.02
C LYS A 4 -2.98 -12.15 13.72
N ASN A 5 -2.83 -12.81 12.56
CA ASN A 5 -2.86 -12.18 11.26
C ASN A 5 -3.70 -13.01 10.28
N TYR A 6 -5.00 -12.73 10.27
CA TYR A 6 -5.99 -13.41 9.43
C TYR A 6 -5.61 -13.41 7.94
N LEU A 7 -5.01 -12.34 7.42
CA LEU A 7 -4.61 -12.27 6.01
C LEU A 7 -3.49 -13.27 5.68
N LYS A 8 -2.49 -13.41 6.56
CA LYS A 8 -1.44 -14.44 6.40
C LYS A 8 -2.00 -15.86 6.51
N PHE A 9 -3.03 -16.04 7.34
CA PHE A 9 -3.72 -17.31 7.47
C PHE A 9 -4.43 -17.70 6.17
N LEU A 10 -5.18 -16.78 5.56
CA LEU A 10 -5.81 -17.00 4.24
C LEU A 10 -4.77 -17.31 3.16
N ASP A 11 -3.65 -16.58 3.14
CA ASP A 11 -2.55 -16.85 2.20
C ASP A 11 -1.96 -18.26 2.41
N SER A 12 -1.91 -18.74 3.66
CA SER A 12 -1.38 -20.08 3.97
C SER A 12 -2.29 -21.19 3.45
N ILE A 13 -3.62 -21.00 3.49
CA ILE A 13 -4.58 -21.93 2.88
C ILE A 13 -4.38 -21.99 1.36
N LEU A 14 -4.31 -20.82 0.70
CA LEU A 14 -4.14 -20.76 -0.77
C LEU A 14 -2.78 -21.31 -1.23
N ARG A 15 -1.72 -21.12 -0.44
CA ARG A 15 -0.39 -21.70 -0.73
C ARG A 15 -0.38 -23.21 -0.78
N CYS A 16 -1.33 -23.88 -0.11
CA CYS A 16 -1.43 -25.33 -0.21
C CYS A 16 -1.69 -25.81 -1.66
N PHE A 17 -2.20 -24.93 -2.52
CA PHE A 17 -2.51 -25.20 -3.92
C PHE A 17 -1.58 -24.46 -4.91
N SER A 18 -0.54 -23.79 -4.43
CA SER A 18 0.32 -22.96 -5.32
C SER A 18 1.20 -23.77 -6.26
N ASP A 19 1.43 -25.02 -5.93
CA ASP A 19 2.39 -25.90 -6.61
C ASP A 19 1.70 -26.76 -7.67
N ASP A 20 0.43 -27.11 -7.43
CA ASP A 20 -0.40 -27.86 -8.37
C ASP A 20 -1.83 -27.29 -8.40
N TYR A 21 -2.14 -26.62 -9.51
CA TYR A 21 -3.43 -25.96 -9.74
C TYR A 21 -4.59 -26.95 -9.87
N ASN A 22 -4.34 -28.15 -10.41
CA ASN A 22 -5.39 -29.12 -10.72
C ASN A 22 -5.73 -30.01 -9.52
N ASN A 23 -4.92 -29.96 -8.46
CA ASN A 23 -5.10 -30.80 -7.30
C ASN A 23 -6.22 -30.28 -6.39
N SER A 24 -7.01 -31.21 -5.84
CA SER A 24 -7.96 -30.95 -4.75
C SER A 24 -7.50 -31.63 -3.48
N LYS A 25 -7.56 -30.90 -2.37
CA LYS A 25 -7.08 -31.35 -1.05
C LYS A 25 -8.24 -31.51 -0.08
N SER A 26 -8.18 -32.53 0.76
CA SER A 26 -9.16 -32.68 1.84
C SER A 26 -8.98 -31.55 2.87
N VAL A 27 -10.03 -31.29 3.66
CA VAL A 27 -9.93 -30.33 4.78
C VAL A 27 -8.88 -30.77 5.79
N ASP A 28 -8.71 -32.08 5.99
CA ASP A 28 -7.71 -32.62 6.91
C ASP A 28 -6.29 -32.42 6.40
N ASP A 29 -6.03 -32.59 5.10
CA ASP A 29 -4.74 -32.26 4.49
C ASP A 29 -4.43 -30.77 4.64
N LEU A 30 -5.43 -29.90 4.42
CA LEU A 30 -5.29 -28.47 4.62
C LEU A 30 -4.96 -28.13 6.08
N LYS A 31 -5.61 -28.80 7.03
CA LYS A 31 -5.35 -28.63 8.46
C LYS A 31 -3.92 -29.00 8.80
N GLN A 32 -3.43 -30.15 8.33
CA GLN A 32 -2.06 -30.57 8.57
C GLN A 32 -1.05 -29.61 7.96
N PHE A 33 -1.32 -29.08 6.76
CA PHE A 33 -0.42 -28.14 6.09
C PHE A 33 -0.39 -26.77 6.78
N VAL A 34 -1.55 -26.15 7.00
CA VAL A 34 -1.67 -24.79 7.54
C VAL A 34 -1.18 -24.72 8.99
N PHE A 35 -1.42 -25.77 9.77
CA PHE A 35 -1.05 -25.83 11.19
C PHE A 35 0.16 -26.72 11.45
N LYS A 36 0.95 -27.10 10.44
CA LYS A 36 2.11 -28.00 10.56
C LYS A 36 2.99 -27.66 11.76
N ASN A 37 3.40 -26.40 11.88
CA ASN A 37 4.29 -25.93 12.96
C ASN A 37 3.69 -25.99 14.36
N VAL A 38 2.35 -25.98 14.45
CA VAL A 38 1.64 -26.04 15.72
C VAL A 38 1.40 -27.50 16.12
N LEU A 39 1.00 -28.32 15.16
CA LEU A 39 0.76 -29.76 15.32
C LEU A 39 2.07 -30.54 15.51
N SER A 40 3.19 -30.07 14.96
CA SER A 40 4.50 -30.73 15.08
C SER A 40 5.19 -30.54 16.43
N LYS A 41 4.65 -29.67 17.31
CA LYS A 41 5.18 -29.51 18.66
C LYS A 41 4.75 -30.71 19.50
N GLY A 42 5.69 -31.63 19.73
CA GLY A 42 5.48 -32.84 20.52
C GLY A 42 4.87 -32.59 21.90
N TYR A 43 4.30 -33.64 22.47
CA TYR A 43 3.64 -33.63 23.76
C TYR A 43 4.67 -33.90 24.87
N ASP A 44 4.65 -33.10 25.94
CA ASP A 44 5.49 -33.33 27.11
C ASP A 44 4.86 -34.42 27.97
N ILE A 45 5.40 -35.64 27.91
CA ILE A 45 4.85 -36.84 28.56
C ILE A 45 4.67 -36.63 30.08
N ASN A 46 5.47 -35.73 30.68
CA ASN A 46 5.42 -35.41 32.11
C ASN A 46 4.34 -34.37 32.48
N LYS A 47 3.62 -33.82 31.50
CA LYS A 47 2.55 -32.81 31.71
C LYS A 47 1.28 -33.14 30.94
N PRO A 48 0.62 -34.28 31.23
CA PRO A 48 -0.56 -34.75 30.50
C PRO A 48 -1.71 -33.74 30.51
N ASP A 49 -1.99 -33.05 31.62
CA ASP A 49 -3.09 -32.06 31.69
C ASP A 49 -2.87 -30.85 30.78
N LYS A 50 -1.61 -30.39 30.65
CA LYS A 50 -1.27 -29.29 29.74
C LYS A 50 -1.37 -29.73 28.28
N ASN A 51 -1.00 -30.97 27.97
CA ASN A 51 -1.18 -31.55 26.64
C ASN A 51 -2.67 -31.72 26.32
N LEU A 52 -3.47 -32.19 27.27
CA LEU A 52 -4.91 -32.39 27.09
C LEU A 52 -5.60 -31.07 26.80
N LYS A 53 -5.33 -30.03 27.61
CA LYS A 53 -5.82 -28.66 27.41
C LYS A 53 -5.42 -28.12 26.04
N ARG A 54 -4.19 -28.39 25.61
CA ARG A 54 -3.68 -27.98 24.30
C ARG A 54 -4.41 -28.68 23.15
N ILE A 55 -4.71 -29.97 23.28
CA ILE A 55 -5.47 -30.73 22.29
C ILE A 55 -6.91 -30.19 22.22
N THR A 56 -7.59 -30.08 23.36
CA THR A 56 -9.00 -29.67 23.38
C THR A 56 -9.21 -28.22 23.00
N GLU A 57 -8.37 -27.28 23.47
CA GLU A 57 -8.54 -25.87 23.15
C GLU A 57 -7.94 -25.51 21.79
N GLU A 58 -6.71 -25.95 21.47
CA GLU A 58 -6.06 -25.48 20.24
C GLU A 58 -6.59 -26.21 19.00
N VAL A 59 -6.78 -27.55 19.04
CA VAL A 59 -7.14 -28.33 17.84
C VAL A 59 -8.58 -28.09 17.40
N PHE A 60 -9.52 -27.98 18.34
CA PHE A 60 -10.91 -27.60 18.02
C PHE A 60 -10.96 -26.20 17.42
N THR A 61 -10.33 -25.24 18.08
CA THR A 61 -10.27 -23.85 17.62
C THR A 61 -9.64 -23.73 16.23
N TYR A 62 -8.58 -24.47 15.92
CA TYR A 62 -7.99 -24.47 14.57
C TYR A 62 -8.89 -25.05 13.50
N THR A 63 -9.69 -26.07 13.85
CA THR A 63 -10.64 -26.69 12.91
C THR A 63 -11.74 -25.69 12.54
N ASP A 64 -12.28 -24.97 13.52
CA ASP A 64 -13.28 -23.91 13.28
C ASP A 64 -12.70 -22.75 12.47
N TYR A 65 -11.50 -22.26 12.82
CA TYR A 65 -10.85 -21.20 12.04
C TYR A 65 -10.56 -21.61 10.60
N LEU A 66 -10.18 -22.87 10.36
CA LEU A 66 -10.00 -23.40 9.02
C LEU A 66 -11.30 -23.40 8.24
N LYS A 67 -12.40 -23.83 8.86
CA LYS A 67 -13.72 -23.80 8.24
C LYS A 67 -14.13 -22.38 7.86
N TYR A 68 -13.97 -21.40 8.75
CA TYR A 68 -14.24 -19.99 8.45
C TYR A 68 -13.34 -19.43 7.34
N GLY A 69 -12.06 -19.80 7.33
CA GLY A 69 -11.13 -19.41 6.28
C GLY A 69 -11.52 -19.96 4.91
N ILE A 70 -11.87 -21.25 4.85
CA ILE A 70 -12.36 -21.91 3.63
C ILE A 70 -13.67 -21.26 3.17
N GLU A 71 -14.61 -21.03 4.08
CA GLU A 71 -15.89 -20.41 3.74
C GLU A 71 -15.72 -19.00 3.16
N PHE A 72 -14.86 -18.18 3.77
CA PHE A 72 -14.50 -16.86 3.26
C PHE A 72 -13.87 -16.95 1.86
N LEU A 73 -12.88 -17.84 1.67
CA LEU A 73 -12.23 -18.00 0.36
C LEU A 73 -13.20 -18.51 -0.71
N LYS A 74 -14.18 -19.33 -0.34
CA LYS A 74 -15.25 -19.79 -1.22
C LYS A 74 -16.17 -18.63 -1.61
N GLN A 75 -16.62 -17.83 -0.65
CA GLN A 75 -17.46 -16.64 -0.91
C GLN A 75 -16.74 -15.64 -1.85
N GLU A 76 -15.43 -15.49 -1.69
CA GLU A 76 -14.58 -14.67 -2.56
C GLU A 76 -14.35 -15.29 -3.96
N GLY A 77 -14.81 -16.52 -4.20
CA GLY A 77 -14.65 -17.27 -5.45
C GLY A 77 -13.21 -17.70 -5.73
N LEU A 78 -12.38 -17.84 -4.69
CA LEU A 78 -10.96 -18.18 -4.79
C LEU A 78 -10.73 -19.69 -4.70
N ILE A 79 -11.67 -20.41 -4.08
CA ILE A 79 -11.69 -21.87 -4.01
C ILE A 79 -13.11 -22.37 -4.28
N THR A 80 -13.22 -23.64 -4.63
CA THR A 80 -14.49 -24.36 -4.77
C THR A 80 -14.40 -25.70 -4.06
N TYR A 81 -15.55 -26.28 -3.71
CA TYR A 81 -15.57 -27.70 -3.39
C TYR A 81 -15.51 -28.49 -4.69
N ASP A 82 -14.82 -29.62 -4.65
CA ASP A 82 -14.73 -30.56 -5.76
C ASP A 82 -15.68 -31.73 -5.47
N ASP A 83 -16.85 -31.65 -6.08
CA ASP A 83 -17.95 -32.60 -5.92
C ASP A 83 -17.76 -33.88 -6.76
N THR A 84 -16.64 -33.99 -7.50
CA THR A 84 -16.35 -35.16 -8.35
C THR A 84 -15.78 -36.34 -7.57
N LYS A 85 -15.26 -36.09 -6.36
CA LYS A 85 -14.74 -37.13 -5.47
C LYS A 85 -15.90 -37.78 -4.70
N ARG A 86 -16.03 -39.09 -4.88
CA ARG A 86 -17.14 -39.92 -4.36
C ARG A 86 -17.13 -40.11 -2.84
N ASP A 87 -16.00 -39.80 -2.21
CA ASP A 87 -15.81 -39.96 -0.76
C ASP A 87 -16.22 -38.68 -0.02
N SER A 88 -16.85 -38.86 1.13
CA SER A 88 -17.49 -37.86 2.01
C SER A 88 -16.59 -36.74 2.53
N GLU A 89 -15.31 -36.70 2.13
CA GLU A 89 -14.40 -35.63 2.45
C GLU A 89 -14.66 -34.45 1.51
N LYS A 90 -15.09 -33.31 2.09
CA LYS A 90 -15.21 -32.04 1.38
C LYS A 90 -13.85 -31.63 0.83
N SER A 91 -13.54 -32.05 -0.39
CA SER A 91 -12.29 -31.70 -1.04
C SER A 91 -12.38 -30.28 -1.60
N VAL A 92 -11.33 -29.49 -1.39
CA VAL A 92 -11.24 -28.09 -1.79
C VAL A 92 -10.29 -28.00 -2.97
N ARG A 93 -10.69 -27.27 -4.01
CA ARG A 93 -9.85 -26.94 -5.17
C ARG A 93 -9.69 -25.43 -5.28
N ILE A 94 -8.53 -24.98 -5.75
CA ILE A 94 -8.29 -23.57 -6.05
C ILE A 94 -8.92 -23.19 -7.40
N THR A 95 -9.45 -21.97 -7.52
CA THR A 95 -9.90 -21.42 -8.81
C THR A 95 -8.76 -20.67 -9.49
N SER A 96 -8.88 -20.37 -10.79
CA SER A 96 -7.90 -19.50 -11.48
C SER A 96 -7.74 -18.15 -10.78
N LYS A 97 -8.84 -17.60 -10.24
CA LYS A 97 -8.84 -16.37 -9.44
C LYS A 97 -8.02 -16.52 -8.17
N GLY A 98 -8.21 -17.62 -7.43
CA GLY A 98 -7.42 -17.94 -6.23
C GLY A 98 -5.93 -18.11 -6.53
N PHE A 99 -5.62 -18.84 -7.59
CA PHE A 99 -4.24 -19.11 -8.01
C PHE A 99 -3.51 -17.83 -8.41
N ASN A 100 -4.14 -17.00 -9.24
CA ASN A 100 -3.61 -15.69 -9.61
C ASN A 100 -3.43 -14.78 -8.39
N LYS A 101 -4.37 -14.79 -7.44
CA LYS A 101 -4.28 -14.01 -6.21
C LYS A 101 -3.05 -14.39 -5.40
N ILE A 102 -2.77 -15.68 -5.19
CA ILE A 102 -1.62 -16.10 -4.38
C ILE A 102 -0.27 -15.96 -5.11
N LYS A 103 -0.24 -16.09 -6.45
CA LYS A 103 0.99 -15.92 -7.24
C LYS A 103 1.42 -14.45 -7.39
N THR A 104 0.49 -13.50 -7.29
CA THR A 104 0.79 -12.07 -7.44
C THR A 104 1.17 -11.41 -6.11
N GLU A 105 0.20 -11.24 -5.21
CA GLU A 105 0.39 -10.52 -3.96
C GLU A 105 -0.16 -11.25 -2.74
N GLY A 106 -1.17 -12.10 -2.90
CA GLY A 106 -1.94 -12.63 -1.79
C GLY A 106 -2.72 -11.54 -1.04
N PHE A 107 -3.30 -11.89 0.09
CA PHE A 107 -4.04 -10.98 0.96
C PHE A 107 -3.12 -10.08 1.77
N TYR A 108 -2.04 -10.65 2.34
CA TYR A 108 -1.21 -9.90 3.28
C TYR A 108 -0.37 -8.82 2.58
N LYS A 109 0.27 -9.14 1.45
CA LYS A 109 1.09 -8.16 0.72
C LYS A 109 0.21 -7.06 0.13
N LYS A 110 -0.95 -7.40 -0.43
CA LYS A 110 -1.91 -6.42 -0.94
C LYS A 110 -2.33 -5.42 0.14
N SER A 111 -2.76 -5.91 1.31
CA SER A 111 -3.13 -5.02 2.42
C SER A 111 -1.97 -4.15 2.91
N LYS A 112 -0.73 -4.65 2.88
CA LYS A 112 0.45 -3.86 3.22
C LYS A 112 0.71 -2.77 2.18
N ASN A 113 0.60 -3.09 0.90
CA ASN A 113 0.77 -2.15 -0.21
C ASN A 113 -0.31 -1.06 -0.18
N ASP A 114 -1.57 -1.42 0.07
CA ASP A 114 -2.68 -0.47 0.19
C ASP A 114 -2.43 0.55 1.31
N LYS A 115 -1.93 0.10 2.46
CA LYS A 115 -1.57 1.01 3.58
C LYS A 115 -0.43 1.97 3.19
N ILE A 116 0.57 1.49 2.46
CA ILE A 116 1.68 2.32 1.98
C ILE A 116 1.16 3.35 0.97
N ASN A 117 0.31 2.93 0.04
CA ASN A 117 -0.29 3.83 -0.96
C ASN A 117 -1.12 4.93 -0.32
N VAL A 118 -1.94 4.59 0.68
CA VAL A 118 -2.72 5.58 1.44
C VAL A 118 -1.79 6.56 2.18
N TRP A 119 -0.69 6.07 2.75
CA TRP A 119 0.29 6.93 3.41
C TRP A 119 1.00 7.85 2.42
N LEU A 120 1.43 7.33 1.26
CA LEU A 120 2.02 8.12 0.17
C LEU A 120 1.06 9.20 -0.33
N GLN A 121 -0.21 8.85 -0.56
CA GLN A 121 -1.22 9.83 -0.95
C GLN A 121 -1.33 10.96 0.08
N ARG A 122 -1.40 10.64 1.38
CA ARG A 122 -1.43 11.66 2.44
C ARG A 122 -0.19 12.56 2.40
N SER A 123 1.01 12.00 2.21
CA SER A 123 2.24 12.79 2.09
C SER A 123 2.22 13.73 0.87
N VAL A 124 1.67 13.29 -0.26
CA VAL A 124 1.49 14.14 -1.45
C VAL A 124 0.56 15.32 -1.15
N TRP A 125 -0.57 15.09 -0.45
CA TRP A 125 -1.48 16.17 -0.04
C TRP A 125 -0.78 17.20 0.86
N PHE A 126 0.04 16.76 1.82
CA PHE A 126 0.82 17.68 2.65
C PHE A 126 1.85 18.47 1.83
N SER A 127 2.53 17.81 0.88
CA SER A 127 3.51 18.48 0.02
C SER A 127 2.85 19.56 -0.86
N ALA A 128 1.69 19.25 -1.45
CA ALA A 128 0.94 20.18 -2.27
C ALA A 128 0.47 21.39 -1.43
N LEU A 129 0.00 21.16 -0.21
CA LEU A 129 -0.41 22.22 0.70
C LEU A 129 0.77 23.13 1.06
N ALA A 130 1.95 22.55 1.37
CA ALA A 130 3.15 23.32 1.65
C ALA A 130 3.59 24.17 0.45
N THR A 131 3.58 23.62 -0.77
CA THR A 131 3.88 24.37 -2.00
C THR A 131 2.91 25.54 -2.19
N LEU A 132 1.61 25.32 -1.94
CA LEU A 132 0.61 26.38 -2.04
C LEU A 132 0.87 27.50 -1.03
N CYS A 133 1.20 27.16 0.23
CA CYS A 133 1.56 28.15 1.24
C CYS A 133 2.83 28.94 0.87
N ILE A 134 3.87 28.28 0.37
CA ILE A 134 5.11 28.95 -0.08
C ILE A 134 4.83 29.88 -1.25
N THR A 135 3.99 29.45 -2.19
CA THR A 135 3.63 30.27 -3.37
C THR A 135 2.84 31.51 -2.96
N LEU A 136 1.87 31.39 -2.04
CA LEU A 136 1.13 32.53 -1.49
C LEU A 136 2.05 33.47 -0.71
N TYR A 137 2.95 32.93 0.11
CA TYR A 137 3.90 33.72 0.90
C TYR A 137 4.86 34.53 0.01
N THR A 138 5.43 33.90 -1.02
CA THR A 138 6.32 34.57 -1.97
C THR A 138 5.59 35.65 -2.79
N GLN A 139 4.36 35.40 -3.22
CA GLN A 139 3.53 36.44 -3.87
C GLN A 139 3.20 37.60 -2.92
N PHE A 140 2.95 37.33 -1.63
CA PHE A 140 2.69 38.35 -0.63
C PHE A 140 3.91 39.24 -0.36
N ILE A 141 5.12 38.65 -0.26
CA ILE A 141 6.36 39.43 -0.15
C ILE A 141 6.57 40.28 -1.40
N ARG A 142 6.39 39.69 -2.59
CA ARG A 142 6.60 40.39 -3.85
C ARG A 142 5.67 41.60 -3.99
N THR A 143 4.39 41.41 -3.72
CA THR A 143 3.40 42.52 -3.74
C THR A 143 3.70 43.60 -2.70
N LYS A 144 4.14 43.23 -1.48
CA LYS A 144 4.63 44.23 -0.51
C LYS A 144 5.86 44.98 -0.99
N SER A 145 6.84 44.28 -1.58
CA SER A 145 8.06 44.89 -2.13
C SER A 145 7.74 45.87 -3.26
N ASP A 146 6.87 45.48 -4.19
CA ASP A 146 6.45 46.32 -5.31
C ASP A 146 5.68 47.57 -4.83
N CYS A 147 4.87 47.43 -3.77
CA CYS A 147 4.17 48.56 -3.15
C CYS A 147 5.14 49.55 -2.46
N ILE A 148 6.15 49.04 -1.75
CA ILE A 148 7.18 49.88 -1.11
C ILE A 148 8.03 50.60 -2.17
N CYS A 149 8.44 49.91 -3.24
CA CYS A 149 9.17 50.53 -4.36
C CYS A 149 8.35 51.62 -5.06
N ASN A 150 7.07 51.37 -5.36
CA ASN A 150 6.21 52.37 -6.00
C ASN A 150 5.97 53.59 -5.09
N THR A 151 5.90 53.38 -3.78
CA THR A 151 5.73 54.48 -2.82
C THR A 151 7.01 55.31 -2.70
N LEU A 152 8.19 54.68 -2.64
CA LEU A 152 9.49 55.36 -2.66
C LEU A 152 9.76 56.10 -3.97
N TYR A 153 9.35 55.53 -5.11
CA TYR A 153 9.47 56.19 -6.40
C TYR A 153 8.62 57.47 -6.44
N LYS A 154 7.36 57.40 -5.99
CA LYS A 154 6.48 58.58 -5.90
C LYS A 154 7.00 59.65 -4.95
N THR A 155 7.48 59.28 -3.75
CA THR A 155 8.05 60.26 -2.83
C THR A 155 9.36 60.86 -3.36
N SER A 156 10.17 60.11 -4.11
CA SER A 156 11.37 60.65 -4.76
C SER A 156 11.05 61.62 -5.90
N THR A 157 9.96 61.42 -6.64
CA THR A 157 9.50 62.35 -7.68
C THR A 157 8.83 63.61 -7.13
N ASP A 158 8.28 63.56 -5.92
CA ASP A 158 7.71 64.72 -5.22
C ASP A 158 8.75 65.54 -4.45
N CYS A 159 9.94 65.00 -4.18
CA CYS A 159 11.09 65.76 -3.70
C CYS A 159 11.80 66.46 -4.87
N ASN A 160 11.21 67.56 -5.33
CA ASN A 160 11.82 68.47 -6.30
C ASN A 160 13.04 69.18 -5.70
N HIS A 161 14.20 68.50 -5.68
CA HIS A 161 15.48 69.17 -5.68
C HIS A 161 15.97 69.27 -7.13
N ASN A 162 16.00 70.50 -7.60
CA ASN A 162 16.62 70.95 -8.84
C ASN A 162 18.08 70.46 -8.90
N ILE A 163 18.34 69.30 -9.53
CA ILE A 163 19.69 68.89 -9.93
C ILE A 163 19.64 68.30 -11.34
N GLN A 164 20.59 68.78 -12.12
CA GLN A 164 20.82 68.60 -13.54
C GLN A 164 20.83 67.14 -14.05
N SER A 165 20.54 67.07 -15.34
CA SER A 165 20.39 65.95 -16.25
C SER A 165 21.55 64.92 -16.38
N TYR A 166 21.11 63.70 -16.75
CA TYR A 166 21.76 62.59 -17.50
C TYR A 166 22.43 61.44 -16.69
N PRO A 167 22.54 60.19 -17.22
CA PRO A 167 21.77 59.51 -18.28
C PRO A 167 21.06 58.23 -17.80
N THR A 168 20.06 57.78 -18.55
CA THR A 168 19.42 56.47 -18.43
C THR A 168 20.39 55.32 -18.74
N PRO A 169 20.52 54.29 -17.88
CA PRO A 169 21.08 53.01 -18.28
C PRO A 169 19.96 52.05 -18.69
N SER A 170 19.93 51.82 -20.00
CA SER A 170 19.66 50.56 -20.72
C SER A 170 18.73 49.51 -20.11
N LYS A 171 17.68 49.22 -20.89
CA LYS A 171 16.98 47.93 -20.99
C LYS A 171 17.87 46.73 -20.62
N PHE A 172 17.59 46.09 -19.49
CA PHE A 172 17.85 44.65 -19.31
C PHE A 172 16.55 43.90 -19.59
N HIS A 173 16.21 43.77 -20.87
CA HIS A 173 15.42 42.63 -21.32
C HIS A 173 16.40 41.53 -21.72
N LYS A 174 16.62 40.56 -20.82
CA LYS A 174 16.95 39.19 -21.24
C LYS A 174 15.79 38.31 -20.84
N GLN A 175 14.78 38.31 -21.70
CA GLN A 175 13.77 37.27 -21.74
C GLN A 175 14.39 36.14 -22.56
N TYR A 176 14.93 35.11 -21.90
CA TYR A 176 15.31 33.90 -22.59
C TYR A 176 14.02 33.20 -23.03
N SER A 177 13.72 33.31 -24.33
CA SER A 177 12.68 32.53 -25.00
C SER A 177 13.26 31.18 -25.40
N LEU A 178 12.62 30.12 -24.92
CA LEU A 178 12.98 28.72 -25.11
C LEU A 178 12.54 28.21 -26.49
N LYS A 179 12.92 28.91 -27.57
CA LYS A 179 12.57 28.52 -28.95
C LYS A 179 13.73 28.44 -29.95
N ASP A 180 14.93 28.89 -29.60
CA ASP A 180 16.06 28.90 -30.54
C ASP A 180 17.10 27.78 -30.35
N SER A 181 16.84 26.78 -29.49
CA SER A 181 17.80 25.68 -29.24
C SER A 181 17.54 24.39 -30.04
N LEU A 182 16.88 24.47 -31.20
CA LEU A 182 16.48 23.28 -31.97
C LEU A 182 16.83 23.35 -33.47
N GLN A 183 17.98 23.93 -33.81
CA GLN A 183 18.58 23.72 -35.12
C GLN A 183 20.10 23.93 -35.02
N GLU A 184 20.82 22.85 -34.70
CA GLU A 184 22.13 22.50 -35.27
C GLU A 184 22.71 21.31 -34.50
N TYR A 185 22.26 20.10 -34.88
CA TYR A 185 23.14 18.95 -34.93
C TYR A 185 22.98 18.37 -36.32
N LYS A 186 23.95 18.69 -37.18
CA LYS A 186 24.25 17.97 -38.40
C LYS A 186 25.74 17.64 -38.37
#